data_AF-A0A535CH81-F1
#
_entry.id   AF-A0A535CH81-F1
#
_cell.length_a   1.000
_cell.length_b   1.000
_cell.length_c   1.000
_cell.angle_alpha   90.00
_cell.angle_beta   90.00
_cell.angle_gamma   90.00
#
_symmetry.space_group_name_H-M   'P 1'
#
loop_
_entity.id
_entity.type
_entity.pdbx_description
1 polymer ?
#
loop_
_entity_poly.entity_id
_entity_poly.type
_entity_poly.pdbx_seq_one_letter_code
_entity_poly.pdbx_strand_id
1 'polypeptide(L)' 'MFRYALKEAGVRPSEVIHVGDHLDADVEGALAVGIAPVLIDRNDRFKRAAVRADVPIITALDQLIPIVDARGVAAPARSA' A
#
# COMPACT_ATOMS: atom_id res chain seq x y z
N MET A 1 13.09 3.62 -6.55
CA MET A 1 11.84 4.22 -7.02
C MET A 1 11.06 4.90 -5.88
N PHE A 2 10.59 4.18 -4.86
CA PHE A 2 9.70 4.77 -3.82
C PHE A 2 10.22 6.01 -3.11
N ARG A 3 11.49 6.04 -2.67
CA ARG A 3 12.05 7.25 -2.02
C ARG A 3 12.04 8.48 -2.93
N TYR A 4 12.22 8.27 -4.24
CA TYR A 4 12.13 9.35 -5.22
C TYR A 4 10.68 9.82 -5.37
N ALA A 5 9.72 8.89 -5.53
CA ALA A 5 8.30 9.24 -5.60
C ALA A 5 7.81 10.00 -4.36
N LEU A 6 8.22 9.58 -3.16
CA LEU A 6 7.92 10.28 -1.91
C LEU A 6 8.50 11.70 -1.89
N LYS A 7 9.74 11.86 -2.34
CA LYS A 7 10.41 13.16 -2.43
C LYS A 7 9.66 14.09 -3.39
N GLU A 8 9.33 13.60 -4.59
CA GLU A 8 8.60 14.38 -5.59
C GLU A 8 7.17 14.74 -5.13
N ALA A 9 6.51 13.82 -4.42
CA ALA A 9 5.17 14.05 -3.89
C ALA A 9 5.14 14.91 -2.61
N GLY A 10 6.27 15.10 -1.94
CA GLY A 10 6.37 15.91 -0.72
C GLY A 10 5.58 15.37 0.47
N VAL A 11 5.37 14.05 0.55
CA VAL A 11 4.57 13.39 1.60
C VAL A 11 5.40 12.40 2.41
N ARG A 12 4.98 12.15 3.65
CA ARG A 12 5.59 11.11 4.49
C ARG A 12 5.17 9.73 4.00
N PRO A 13 6.01 8.68 4.17
CA PRO A 13 5.63 7.31 3.84
C PRO A 13 4.31 6.86 4.46
N SER A 14 4.04 7.29 5.70
CA SER A 14 2.81 6.98 6.44
C SER A 14 1.53 7.54 5.80
N GLU A 15 1.65 8.54 4.91
CA GLU A 15 0.53 9.18 4.21
C GLU A 15 0.25 8.53 2.85
N VAL A 16 0.99 7.47 2.50
CA VAL A 16 0.94 6.84 1.17
C VAL A 16 0.49 5.39 1.28
N ILE A 17 -0.32 4.97 0.31
CA ILE A 17 -0.60 3.57 0.00
C ILE A 17 0.04 3.29 -1.36
N HIS A 18 0.75 2.17 -1.49
CA HIS A 18 1.17 1.64 -2.78
C HIS A 18 0.32 0.43 -3.14
N VAL A 19 -0.17 0.37 -4.38
CA VAL A 19 -0.98 -0.75 -4.87
C VAL A 19 -0.28 -1.35 -6.08
N GLY A 20 0.02 -2.64 -6.02
CA GLY A 20 0.71 -3.35 -7.11
C GLY A 20 0.54 -4.85 -7.03
N ASP A 21 1.00 -5.57 -8.05
CA ASP A 21 0.73 -7.00 -8.26
C ASP A 21 1.96 -7.91 -8.08
N HIS A 22 3.11 -7.34 -7.69
CA HIS A 22 4.35 -8.08 -7.43
C HIS A 22 4.73 -8.04 -5.95
N LEU A 23 4.90 -9.20 -5.33
CA LEU A 23 5.32 -9.27 -3.92
C LEU A 23 6.65 -8.55 -3.66
N ASP A 24 7.70 -8.88 -4.40
CA ASP A 24 9.01 -8.30 -4.12
C ASP A 24 9.08 -6.81 -4.48
N ALA A 25 8.56 -6.45 -5.66
CA ALA A 25 8.70 -5.09 -6.18
C ALA A 25 7.71 -4.10 -5.53
N ASP A 26 6.45 -4.48 -5.36
CA ASP A 26 5.40 -3.59 -4.88
C ASP A 26 5.18 -3.70 -3.38
N VAL A 27 5.16 -4.91 -2.82
CA VAL A 27 4.89 -5.11 -1.39
C VAL A 27 6.15 -4.87 -0.57
N GLU A 28 7.19 -5.68 -0.77
CA GLU A 28 8.43 -5.57 0.01
C GLU A 28 9.17 -4.26 -0.28
N GLY A 29 9.17 -3.81 -1.54
CA GLY A 29 9.73 -2.52 -1.93
C GLY A 29 9.08 -1.32 -1.23
N ALA A 30 7.75 -1.32 -1.07
CA ALA A 30 7.03 -0.27 -0.36
C ALA A 30 7.27 -0.33 1.15
N LEU A 31 7.22 -1.54 1.74
CA LEU A 31 7.50 -1.76 3.16
C LEU A 31 8.90 -1.29 3.56
N ALA A 32 9.91 -1.53 2.72
CA ALA A 32 11.29 -1.13 2.95
C ALA A 32 11.50 0.40 3.06
N VAL A 33 10.49 1.20 2.70
CA VAL A 33 10.51 2.66 2.86
C VAL A 33 9.41 3.19 3.79
N GLY A 34 8.64 2.30 4.43
CA GLY A 34 7.55 2.65 5.35
C GLY A 34 6.23 3.05 4.68
N ILE A 35 6.08 2.76 3.38
CA ILE A 35 4.79 2.92 2.69
C ILE A 35 3.93 1.69 2.97
N ALA A 36 2.63 1.89 3.15
CA ALA A 36 1.71 0.77 3.29
C ALA A 36 1.36 0.15 1.93
N PRO A 37 1.62 -1.15 1.71
CA PRO A 37 1.25 -1.80 0.47
C PRO A 37 -0.18 -2.36 0.51
N VAL A 38 -0.76 -2.53 -0.67
CA VAL A 38 -1.93 -3.38 -0.95
C VAL A 38 -1.56 -4.23 -2.17
N LEU A 39 -1.63 -5.54 -2.02
CA LEU A 39 -1.39 -6.46 -3.14
C LEU A 39 -2.68 -6.61 -3.94
N ILE A 40 -2.65 -6.30 -5.23
CA ILE A 40 -3.73 -6.67 -6.15
C ILE A 40 -3.38 -7.97 -6.88
N ASP A 41 -4.09 -9.04 -6.54
CA ASP A 41 -3.92 -10.37 -7.14
C ASP A 41 -5.21 -10.82 -7.82
N ARG A 42 -5.36 -10.42 -9.09
CA ARG A 42 -6.57 -10.72 -9.88
C ARG A 42 -6.71 -12.20 -10.25
N ASN A 43 -5.62 -12.96 -10.16
CA ASN A 43 -5.50 -14.28 -10.78
C ASN A 43 -5.14 -15.39 -9.76
N ASP A 44 -5.27 -15.15 -8.45
CA ASP A 44 -4.86 -16.07 -7.37
C ASP A 44 -3.40 -16.59 -7.52
N ARG A 45 -2.49 -15.69 -7.91
CA ARG A 45 -1.05 -15.99 -8.05
C ARG A 45 -0.40 -16.29 -6.71
N PHE A 46 -0.89 -15.71 -5.62
CA PHE A 46 -0.23 -15.74 -4.33
C PHE A 46 -1.10 -16.41 -3.26
N LYS A 47 -0.55 -17.41 -2.59
CA LYS A 47 -1.21 -18.00 -1.42
C LYS A 47 -1.13 -17.03 -0.25
N ARG A 48 -2.22 -16.91 0.53
CA ARG A 48 -2.30 -16.03 1.70
C ARG A 48 -1.12 -16.21 2.67
N ALA A 49 -0.62 -17.44 2.85
CA ALA A 49 0.52 -17.75 3.71
C ALA A 49 1.87 -17.19 3.21
N ALA A 50 1.98 -16.89 1.92
CA ALA A 50 3.18 -16.31 1.32
C ALA A 50 3.23 -14.77 1.43
N VAL A 51 2.16 -14.15 1.91
CA VAL A 51 2.02 -12.69 1.96
C VAL A 51 1.85 -12.29 3.42
N ARG A 52 2.59 -11.28 3.88
CA ARG A 52 2.53 -10.81 5.28
C ARG A 52 1.09 -10.54 5.73
N ALA A 53 0.77 -10.93 6.95
CA ALA A 53 -0.61 -10.92 7.48
C ALA A 53 -1.23 -9.51 7.53
N ASP A 54 -0.42 -8.47 7.67
CA ASP A 54 -0.81 -7.06 7.70
C ASP A 54 -1.01 -6.43 6.32
N VAL A 55 -0.72 -7.17 5.24
CA VAL A 55 -0.87 -6.70 3.85
C VAL A 55 -2.21 -7.18 3.29
N PRO A 56 -3.14 -6.26 2.97
CA PRO A 56 -4.38 -6.61 2.29
C PRO A 56 -4.10 -7.21 0.91
N ILE A 57 -4.87 -8.23 0.54
CA ILE A 57 -4.92 -8.75 -0.83
C ILE A 57 -6.30 -8.42 -1.38
N ILE A 58 -6.32 -7.76 -2.52
CA ILE A 58 -7.54 -7.43 -3.28
C ILE A 58 -7.48 -8.12 -4.65
N THR A 59 -8.63 -8.47 -5.20
CA THR A 59 -8.77 -9.05 -6.55
C THR A 59 -9.34 -8.04 -7.55
N ALA A 60 -9.83 -6.90 -7.07
CA ALA A 60 -10.36 -5.80 -7.87
C ALA A 60 -10.09 -4.44 -7.20
N LEU A 61 -10.04 -3.35 -8.00
CA LEU A 61 -9.65 -2.02 -7.50
C LEU A 61 -10.74 -1.34 -6.65
N ASP A 62 -12.01 -1.71 -6.83
CA ASP A 62 -13.11 -1.22 -5.99
C ASP A 62 -12.98 -1.67 -4.52
N GLN A 63 -12.35 -2.82 -4.27
CA GLN A 63 -12.01 -3.30 -2.93
C GLN A 63 -10.97 -2.42 -2.21
N LEU A 64 -10.32 -1.49 -2.92
CA LEU A 64 -9.41 -0.51 -2.32
C LEU A 64 -10.15 0.57 -1.54
N ILE A 65 -11.38 0.91 -1.93
CA ILE A 65 -12.17 2.00 -1.34
C ILE A 65 -12.30 1.87 0.19
N PRO A 66 -12.77 0.74 0.76
CA PRO A 66 -12.87 0.61 2.21
C PRO A 66 -11.52 0.69 2.94
N ILE A 67 -10.41 0.34 2.27
CA ILE A 67 -9.05 0.44 2.83
C ILE A 67 -8.61 1.91 2.93
N VAL A 68 -8.90 2.69 1.89
CA VAL A 68 -8.60 4.14 1.86
C VAL A 68 -9.47 4.87 2.87
N ASP A 69 -10.77 4.56 2.92
CA ASP A 69 -11.71 5.21 3.85
C ASP A 69 -11.31 4.97 5.31
N ALA A 70 -10.96 3.74 5.67
CA ALA A 70 -10.48 3.40 7.01
C ALA A 70 -9.22 4.19 7.42
N ARG A 71 -8.39 4.60 6.46
CA ARG A 71 -7.19 5.42 6.69
C ARG A 71 -7.48 6.91 6.70
N GLY A 72 -8.45 7.38 5.91
CA GLY A 72 -8.87 8.77 5.86
C GLY A 72 -9.41 9.28 7.20
N VAL A 73 -10.01 8.39 8.01
CA VAL A 73 -10.50 8.71 9.37
C VAL A 73 -9.35 8.81 10.39
N ALA A 74 -8.17 8.24 10.12
CA ALA A 74 -7.07 8.12 11.07
C ALA A 74 -5.89 9.10 10.85
N ALA A 75 -5.91 9.90 9.79
CA ALA A 75 -4.82 10.85 9.52
C ALA A 75 -4.92 12.08 10.46
N PRO A 76 -3.88 12.41 11.25
CA PRO A 76 -3.88 13.65 12.03
C PRO A 76 -3.93 14.86 11.08
N ALA A 77 -4.71 15.87 11.48
CA ALA A 77 -4.83 17.13 10.76
C ALA A 77 -3.43 17.68 10.42
N ARG A 78 -3.24 18.06 9.15
CA ARG A 78 -1.98 18.68 8.70
C ARG A 78 -1.72 19.92 9.57
N SER A 79 -0.62 19.92 10.34
CA SER A 79 -0.11 21.16 10.92
C SER A 79 0.33 22.05 9.78
N ALA A 80 -0.25 23.27 9.75
CA ALA A 80 -0.01 24.31 8.75
C ALA A 80 1.42 24.83 8.78
#